data_AF-A0A972Z8D3-F1
#
_entry.id   AF-A0A972Z8D3-F1
#
_cell.length_a   1.000
_cell.length_b   1.000
_cell.length_c   1.000
_cell.angle_alpha   90.00
_cell.angle_beta   90.00
_cell.angle_gamma   90.00
#
_symmetry.space_group_name_H-M   'P 1'
#
loop_
_entity.id
_entity.type
_entity.pdbx_description
1 polymer ?
#
loop_
_entity_poly.entity_id
_entity_poly.type
_entity_poly.pdbx_seq_one_letter_code
_entity_poly.pdbx_strand_id
1 'polypeptide(L)'
;MKKPLYRHLSIAIPLFAIFLFIFGCSGAPLKHQSPDIIKEFKHYERVVVLASRLPWTKTDIVVQKGDMMIFLVSGKVVLWTGGHDKPPAGCLFYRIGNSHQGYVSDNRYTSILDIEASGRLKFAVIEGSLRYTEIRNYRNNSGSFIIDVFIFEKSKIDAIPNLLRELARQNPEDHTFYARVEEISDKYEIFFAEKKTKEEISETEDEIQKLAKKTESEDKAEALTAKDDLEIMKAKLAQLTGQLEQLANLKKAYAEQQLREKELLAELEAEKKKQKGISPATYEEGYRLREQEVLDKLKEEQKLREEELLAQVKKAKQRPPIVFIGSPKTGIGVETRNITISGIVEDEDSIKTVECILNGRIVADIYGRGIVISPKRKQKRYEFHKRIRLDKGENILQIKAIDSDGLETMREVIVNYIETRKNIWAVVVGIDNYENVQHLRYASSDAQAFYDYLVQNF
;
A
#
# COMPACT_ATOMS: atom_id res chain seq x y z
N MET A 1 -66.49 -46.87 -58.73
CA MET A 1 -65.11 -47.29 -59.12
C MET A 1 -64.15 -46.79 -58.06
N LYS A 2 -63.70 -47.65 -57.12
CA LYS A 2 -62.36 -48.28 -57.05
C LYS A 2 -61.15 -47.30 -57.04
N LYS A 3 -60.66 -47.00 -55.81
CA LYS A 3 -59.26 -47.02 -55.28
C LYS A 3 -58.17 -46.11 -55.92
N PRO A 4 -56.96 -45.92 -55.30
CA PRO A 4 -56.61 -45.55 -53.91
C PRO A 4 -55.26 -44.73 -53.76
N LEU A 5 -54.74 -44.57 -52.51
CA LEU A 5 -53.34 -44.31 -52.06
C LEU A 5 -52.68 -42.94 -52.46
N TYR A 6 -51.82 -42.25 -51.70
CA TYR A 6 -50.73 -42.61 -50.77
C TYR A 6 -50.44 -41.47 -49.76
N ARG A 7 -49.92 -41.84 -48.58
CA ARG A 7 -49.32 -41.01 -47.52
C ARG A 7 -48.02 -40.30 -47.98
N HIS A 8 -47.76 -39.11 -47.44
CA HIS A 8 -46.47 -38.65 -46.85
C HIS A 8 -46.77 -37.34 -46.07
N LEU A 9 -46.94 -37.35 -44.75
CA LEU A 9 -45.91 -37.07 -43.73
C LEU A 9 -44.82 -36.09 -44.19
N SER A 10 -44.95 -34.82 -43.82
CA SER A 10 -43.84 -33.87 -43.72
C SER A 10 -44.10 -32.93 -42.56
N ILE A 11 -43.11 -32.93 -41.68
CA ILE A 11 -43.09 -32.34 -40.35
C ILE A 11 -43.06 -30.81 -40.52
N ALA A 12 -44.07 -30.12 -39.99
CA ALA A 12 -44.03 -28.68 -39.83
C ALA A 12 -43.10 -28.35 -38.65
N ILE A 13 -41.88 -27.94 -38.95
CA ILE A 13 -41.00 -27.23 -38.02
C ILE A 13 -41.46 -25.77 -38.03
N PRO A 14 -42.01 -25.20 -36.95
CA PRO A 14 -42.16 -23.76 -36.87
C PRO A 14 -40.77 -23.18 -36.61
N LEU A 15 -40.21 -22.57 -37.65
CA LEU A 15 -39.03 -21.71 -37.62
C LEU A 15 -39.42 -20.41 -36.90
N PHE A 16 -39.79 -20.50 -35.63
CA PHE A 16 -39.80 -19.35 -34.72
C PHE A 16 -38.36 -19.18 -34.25
N ALA A 17 -37.56 -18.61 -35.15
CA ALA A 17 -36.24 -18.12 -34.82
C ALA A 17 -36.41 -17.14 -33.67
N ILE A 18 -36.00 -17.62 -32.51
CA ILE A 18 -35.69 -16.87 -31.32
C ILE A 18 -34.82 -15.68 -31.76
N PHE A 19 -35.47 -14.53 -31.97
CA PHE A 19 -34.81 -13.23 -31.91
C PHE A 19 -34.50 -13.00 -30.42
N LEU A 20 -33.54 -13.77 -29.90
CA LEU A 20 -32.79 -13.39 -28.71
C LEU A 20 -32.08 -12.10 -29.11
N PHE A 21 -32.69 -10.99 -28.73
CA PHE A 21 -32.06 -9.69 -28.71
C PHE A 21 -30.74 -9.83 -27.95
N ILE A 22 -29.64 -10.00 -28.68
CA ILE A 22 -28.28 -9.75 -28.20
C ILE A 22 -28.07 -8.23 -28.24
N PHE A 23 -28.99 -7.48 -27.62
CA PHE A 23 -28.67 -6.17 -27.07
C PHE A 23 -28.46 -6.44 -25.60
N GLY A 24 -27.20 -6.65 -25.20
CA GLY A 24 -26.84 -6.81 -23.81
C GLY A 24 -27.46 -5.67 -23.01
N CYS A 25 -28.39 -6.01 -22.11
CA CYS A 25 -28.92 -5.11 -21.10
C CYS A 25 -27.79 -4.76 -20.12
N SER A 26 -26.83 -3.94 -20.54
CA SER A 26 -25.67 -3.52 -19.74
C SER A 26 -26.01 -2.40 -18.75
N GLY A 27 -27.30 -2.07 -18.59
CA GLY A 27 -27.80 -1.18 -17.55
C GLY A 27 -28.23 -1.86 -16.26
N ALA A 28 -28.13 -3.20 -16.18
CA ALA A 28 -28.36 -3.88 -14.91
C ALA A 28 -27.22 -3.54 -13.93
N PRO A 29 -27.52 -3.29 -12.64
CA PRO A 29 -26.50 -3.16 -11.60
C PRO A 29 -25.52 -4.34 -11.61
N LEU A 30 -24.36 -4.18 -10.95
CA LEU A 30 -23.45 -5.32 -10.71
C LEU A 30 -24.24 -6.52 -10.17
N LYS A 31 -24.04 -7.69 -10.76
CA LYS A 31 -24.83 -8.88 -10.45
C LYS A 31 -24.61 -9.36 -9.01
N HIS A 32 -23.39 -9.22 -8.53
CA HIS A 32 -22.97 -9.66 -7.21
C HIS A 32 -22.60 -8.43 -6.39
N GLN A 33 -23.45 -8.13 -5.43
CA GLN A 33 -23.31 -7.00 -4.53
C GLN A 33 -23.32 -7.55 -3.11
N SER A 34 -22.15 -7.95 -2.60
CA SER A 34 -22.06 -8.40 -1.22
C SER A 34 -22.61 -7.31 -0.29
N PRO A 35 -23.63 -7.61 0.54
CA PRO A 35 -24.18 -6.65 1.48
C PRO A 35 -23.12 -6.03 2.39
N ASP A 36 -22.09 -6.81 2.73
CA ASP A 36 -20.97 -6.36 3.57
C ASP A 36 -20.07 -5.31 2.90
N ILE A 37 -20.05 -5.27 1.57
CA ILE A 37 -19.26 -4.28 0.84
C ILE A 37 -20.13 -3.08 0.48
N ILE A 38 -21.36 -3.32 0.02
CA ILE A 38 -22.26 -2.23 -0.35
C ILE A 38 -22.60 -1.33 0.83
N LYS A 39 -22.72 -1.87 2.05
CA LYS A 39 -22.94 -1.07 3.27
C LYS A 39 -21.82 -0.08 3.57
N GLU A 40 -20.62 -0.29 3.02
CA GLU A 40 -19.50 0.64 3.21
C GLU A 40 -19.67 1.91 2.37
N PHE A 41 -20.43 1.83 1.28
CA PHE A 41 -20.85 2.97 0.47
C PHE A 41 -22.15 3.56 1.01
N LYS A 42 -22.28 4.88 0.95
CA LYS A 42 -23.54 5.58 1.20
C LYS A 42 -24.56 5.29 0.11
N HIS A 43 -24.09 5.14 -1.14
CA HIS A 43 -24.92 4.79 -2.28
C HIS A 43 -24.08 4.11 -3.37
N TYR A 44 -24.67 3.15 -4.07
CA TYR A 44 -24.15 2.61 -5.32
C TYR A 44 -25.27 2.53 -6.35
N GLU A 45 -24.99 2.98 -7.57
CA GLU A 45 -25.94 2.85 -8.69
C GLU A 45 -25.20 2.80 -10.02
N ARG A 46 -25.63 1.90 -10.91
CA ARG A 46 -25.19 1.85 -12.30
C ARG A 46 -26.17 2.58 -13.20
N VAL A 47 -25.70 3.61 -13.88
CA VAL A 47 -26.53 4.52 -14.69
C VAL A 47 -26.16 4.39 -16.16
N VAL A 48 -27.16 4.23 -17.02
CA VAL A 48 -26.98 4.28 -18.48
C VAL A 48 -27.38 5.65 -19.01
N VAL A 49 -26.45 6.32 -19.69
CA VAL A 49 -26.67 7.63 -20.30
C VAL A 49 -26.63 7.47 -21.81
N LEU A 50 -27.80 7.56 -22.44
CA LEU A 50 -27.91 7.47 -23.90
C LEU A 50 -27.56 8.81 -24.54
N ALA A 51 -26.73 8.77 -25.57
CA ALA A 51 -26.34 9.99 -26.30
C ALA A 51 -27.52 10.65 -27.02
N SER A 52 -28.57 9.88 -27.32
CA SER A 52 -29.75 10.30 -28.08
C SER A 52 -30.87 10.91 -27.23
N ARG A 53 -30.71 10.95 -25.90
CA ARG A 53 -31.74 11.47 -24.99
C ARG A 53 -31.50 12.93 -24.62
N LEU A 54 -32.62 13.66 -24.49
CA LEU A 54 -32.64 15.04 -24.01
C LEU A 54 -32.02 15.16 -22.62
N PRO A 55 -31.42 16.33 -22.33
CA PRO A 55 -30.02 16.38 -21.95
C PRO A 55 -29.70 15.75 -20.60
N TRP A 56 -30.67 15.68 -19.67
CA TRP A 56 -30.41 15.20 -18.32
C TRP A 56 -31.13 13.88 -18.06
N THR A 57 -30.36 12.80 -17.97
CA THR A 57 -30.75 11.53 -17.38
C THR A 57 -30.85 11.75 -15.87
N LYS A 58 -32.07 11.71 -15.34
CA LYS A 58 -32.32 11.80 -13.90
C LYS A 58 -31.92 10.48 -13.24
N THR A 59 -31.32 10.57 -12.07
CA THR A 59 -31.03 9.43 -11.20
C THR A 59 -31.78 9.59 -9.87
N ASP A 60 -31.82 8.53 -9.08
CA ASP A 60 -32.31 8.60 -7.70
C ASP A 60 -31.19 8.80 -6.67
N ILE A 61 -29.95 8.94 -7.14
CA ILE A 61 -28.77 9.26 -6.34
C ILE A 61 -28.93 10.67 -5.75
N VAL A 62 -28.97 10.75 -4.42
CA VAL A 62 -28.93 12.00 -3.67
C VAL A 62 -27.60 12.08 -2.95
N VAL A 63 -26.85 13.17 -3.19
CA VAL A 63 -25.53 13.38 -2.60
C VAL A 63 -25.54 14.53 -1.61
N GLN A 64 -24.61 14.51 -0.65
CA GLN A 64 -24.44 15.54 0.36
C GLN A 64 -23.08 16.21 0.23
N LYS A 65 -23.04 17.53 0.47
CA LYS A 65 -21.79 18.28 0.54
C LYS A 65 -20.85 17.68 1.58
N GLY A 66 -19.59 17.48 1.20
CA GLY A 66 -18.55 16.92 2.07
C GLY A 66 -18.34 15.41 1.92
N ASP A 67 -19.26 14.71 1.25
CA ASP A 67 -19.02 13.34 0.79
C ASP A 67 -18.08 13.31 -0.42
N MET A 68 -17.70 12.10 -0.81
CA MET A 68 -16.93 11.84 -2.02
C MET A 68 -17.73 10.95 -2.97
N MET A 69 -17.45 11.10 -4.27
CA MET A 69 -18.01 10.23 -5.30
C MET A 69 -16.96 9.69 -6.25
N ILE A 70 -17.17 8.46 -6.73
CA ILE A 70 -16.39 7.82 -7.78
C ILE A 70 -17.28 7.53 -8.97
N PHE A 71 -16.76 7.81 -10.16
CA PHE A 71 -17.33 7.41 -11.43
C PHE A 71 -16.40 6.41 -12.12
N LEU A 72 -16.90 5.21 -12.40
CA LEU A 72 -16.26 4.28 -13.33
C LEU A 72 -17.12 4.21 -14.59
N VAL A 73 -16.59 4.72 -15.69
CA VAL A 73 -17.33 4.92 -16.93
C VAL A 73 -16.85 3.96 -18.00
N SER A 74 -17.78 3.42 -18.76
CA SER A 74 -17.50 2.68 -19.98
C SER A 74 -18.47 3.04 -21.10
N GLY A 75 -18.15 2.58 -22.30
CA GLY A 75 -18.93 2.86 -23.50
C GLY A 75 -18.38 4.04 -24.30
N LYS A 76 -19.07 4.32 -25.39
CA LYS A 76 -18.71 5.30 -26.40
C LYS A 76 -19.98 5.86 -27.02
N VAL A 77 -19.88 7.07 -27.52
CA VAL A 77 -20.99 7.75 -28.18
C VAL A 77 -20.55 8.34 -29.51
N VAL A 78 -21.48 8.51 -30.43
CA VAL A 78 -21.30 9.27 -31.66
C VAL A 78 -22.28 10.43 -31.61
N LEU A 79 -21.78 11.66 -31.70
CA LEU A 79 -22.57 12.88 -31.45
C LEU A 79 -23.22 13.47 -32.70
N TRP A 80 -23.00 12.90 -33.89
CA TRP A 80 -23.69 13.27 -35.13
C TRP A 80 -23.55 12.16 -36.18
N THR A 81 -24.43 12.16 -37.19
CA THR A 81 -24.38 11.18 -38.28
C THR A 81 -23.04 11.24 -39.02
N GLY A 82 -22.32 10.11 -39.10
CA GLY A 82 -20.99 10.03 -39.71
C GLY A 82 -19.85 10.52 -38.81
N GLY A 83 -20.13 10.84 -37.55
CA GLY A 83 -19.11 11.15 -36.54
C GLY A 83 -18.31 9.92 -36.09
N HIS A 84 -17.21 10.18 -35.39
CA HIS A 84 -16.39 9.14 -34.78
C HIS A 84 -16.82 8.86 -33.35
N ASP A 85 -16.47 7.67 -32.86
CA ASP A 85 -16.53 7.31 -31.45
C ASP A 85 -15.89 8.39 -30.57
N LYS A 86 -16.67 8.87 -29.60
CA LYS A 86 -16.22 9.80 -28.56
C LYS A 86 -16.16 9.09 -27.21
N PRO A 87 -15.04 9.23 -26.48
CA PRO A 87 -14.96 8.79 -25.09
C PRO A 87 -15.78 9.72 -24.18
N PRO A 88 -16.01 9.32 -22.91
CA PRO A 88 -16.64 10.16 -21.90
C PRO A 88 -15.99 11.55 -21.74
N ALA A 89 -14.66 11.63 -21.84
CA ALA A 89 -13.91 12.89 -21.72
C ALA A 89 -14.47 13.98 -22.65
N GLY A 90 -14.79 15.13 -22.08
CA GLY A 90 -15.23 16.30 -22.85
C GLY A 90 -16.67 16.24 -23.38
N CYS A 91 -17.42 15.16 -23.15
CA CYS A 91 -18.82 15.08 -23.56
C CYS A 91 -19.78 14.50 -22.52
N LEU A 92 -19.31 13.80 -21.48
CA LEU A 92 -20.16 13.30 -20.41
C LEU A 92 -20.07 14.20 -19.17
N PHE A 93 -21.22 14.74 -18.77
CA PHE A 93 -21.36 15.70 -17.68
C PHE A 93 -22.22 15.16 -16.55
N TYR A 94 -21.91 15.58 -15.33
CA TYR A 94 -22.80 15.46 -14.18
C TYR A 94 -23.31 16.83 -13.75
N ARG A 95 -24.45 16.82 -13.06
CA ARG A 95 -25.01 17.98 -12.36
C ARG A 95 -25.60 17.55 -11.04
N ILE A 96 -25.31 18.32 -10.00
CA ILE A 96 -25.86 18.15 -8.66
C ILE A 96 -26.88 19.27 -8.41
N GLY A 97 -28.14 18.89 -8.24
CA GLY A 97 -29.23 19.85 -8.09
C GLY A 97 -29.32 20.76 -9.33
N ASN A 98 -29.26 22.08 -9.10
CA ASN A 98 -29.33 23.10 -10.16
C ASN A 98 -28.09 24.01 -10.23
N SER A 99 -27.14 23.90 -9.31
CA SER A 99 -26.08 24.90 -9.12
C SER A 99 -24.67 24.41 -9.42
N HIS A 100 -24.41 23.10 -9.34
CA HIS A 100 -23.07 22.55 -9.51
C HIS A 100 -23.03 21.52 -10.64
N GLN A 101 -22.01 21.61 -11.50
CA GLN A 101 -21.85 20.77 -12.68
C GLN A 101 -20.37 20.56 -12.99
N GLY A 102 -20.05 19.45 -13.63
CA GLY A 102 -18.70 19.15 -14.07
C GLY A 102 -18.68 18.01 -15.09
N TYR A 103 -17.48 17.63 -15.52
CA TYR A 103 -17.28 16.43 -16.33
C TYR A 103 -17.29 15.19 -15.43
N VAL A 104 -17.92 14.11 -15.88
CA VAL A 104 -17.90 12.82 -15.18
C VAL A 104 -16.50 12.21 -15.20
N SER A 105 -15.72 12.49 -16.26
CA SER A 105 -14.32 12.10 -16.31
C SER A 105 -13.43 13.29 -16.67
N ASP A 106 -12.44 13.57 -15.81
CA ASP A 106 -11.30 14.46 -16.07
C ASP A 106 -10.28 13.80 -17.02
N ASN A 107 -10.28 12.46 -17.08
CA ASN A 107 -9.59 11.64 -18.07
C ASN A 107 -10.60 10.95 -19.02
N ARG A 108 -10.22 9.83 -19.65
CA ARG A 108 -11.08 9.12 -20.61
C ARG A 108 -12.24 8.38 -19.96
N TYR A 109 -12.10 7.80 -18.76
CA TYR A 109 -13.09 6.82 -18.26
C TYR A 109 -13.34 6.78 -16.75
N THR A 110 -12.61 7.52 -15.90
CA THR A 110 -12.79 7.47 -14.44
C THR A 110 -12.57 8.82 -13.78
N SER A 111 -13.22 9.11 -12.65
CA SER A 111 -12.89 10.23 -11.75
C SER A 111 -13.31 9.98 -10.31
N ILE A 112 -12.61 10.63 -9.36
CA ILE A 112 -13.00 10.75 -7.96
C ILE A 112 -13.12 12.23 -7.62
N LEU A 113 -14.23 12.63 -7.02
CA LEU A 113 -14.57 14.03 -6.81
C LEU A 113 -15.01 14.29 -5.37
N ASP A 114 -14.57 15.41 -4.81
CA ASP A 114 -15.19 16.00 -3.62
C ASP A 114 -16.57 16.56 -3.98
N ILE A 115 -17.58 16.25 -3.18
CA ILE A 115 -18.93 16.73 -3.40
C ILE A 115 -19.07 18.12 -2.78
N GLU A 116 -19.09 19.16 -3.61
CA GLU A 116 -19.13 20.56 -3.16
C GLU A 116 -20.55 21.08 -2.89
N ALA A 117 -21.58 20.37 -3.36
CA ALA A 117 -22.98 20.73 -3.23
C ALA A 117 -23.86 19.52 -2.91
N SER A 118 -24.94 19.73 -2.15
CA SER A 118 -25.95 18.70 -1.90
C SER A 118 -27.04 18.73 -2.98
N GLY A 119 -27.56 17.57 -3.35
CA GLY A 119 -28.69 17.49 -4.26
C GLY A 119 -28.77 16.17 -5.02
N ARG A 120 -29.75 16.10 -5.93
CA ARG A 120 -29.91 14.93 -6.80
C ARG A 120 -28.91 14.98 -7.96
N LEU A 121 -28.25 13.87 -8.22
CA LEU A 121 -27.30 13.71 -9.32
C LEU A 121 -28.04 13.46 -10.64
N LYS A 122 -27.55 14.06 -11.72
CA LYS A 122 -28.07 13.85 -13.08
C LYS A 122 -26.90 13.83 -14.05
N PHE A 123 -27.06 13.12 -15.16
CA PHE A 123 -26.02 12.97 -16.17
C PHE A 123 -26.47 13.39 -17.55
N ALA A 124 -25.54 13.87 -18.36
CA ALA A 124 -25.81 14.37 -19.69
C ALA A 124 -24.67 14.05 -20.65
N VAL A 125 -24.99 13.64 -21.88
CA VAL A 125 -24.04 13.73 -22.99
C VAL A 125 -24.26 15.09 -23.65
N ILE A 126 -23.27 15.97 -23.61
CA ILE A 126 -23.33 17.34 -24.15
C ILE A 126 -22.28 17.50 -25.24
N GLU A 127 -22.69 18.08 -26.36
CA GLU A 127 -21.83 18.35 -27.51
C GLU A 127 -21.32 19.80 -27.47
N GLY A 128 -20.01 20.00 -27.22
CA GLY A 128 -19.31 21.29 -27.34
C GLY A 128 -19.40 22.23 -26.13
N SER A 129 -18.97 23.48 -26.30
CA SER A 129 -18.88 24.51 -25.25
C SER A 129 -20.20 25.21 -24.91
N LEU A 130 -21.34 24.62 -25.28
CA LEU A 130 -22.62 25.31 -25.27
C LEU A 130 -23.17 25.47 -23.85
N ARG A 131 -23.51 26.72 -23.52
CA ARG A 131 -24.32 27.04 -22.35
C ARG A 131 -25.74 26.53 -22.61
N TYR A 132 -26.18 25.67 -21.68
CA TYR A 132 -27.56 25.35 -21.30
C TYR A 132 -28.64 26.27 -21.88
N THR A 133 -29.31 25.86 -22.97
CA THR A 133 -30.74 26.19 -23.23
C THR A 133 -31.24 25.68 -24.59
N GLU A 134 -30.39 25.44 -25.58
CA GLU A 134 -30.90 25.15 -26.93
C GLU A 134 -31.05 23.65 -27.19
N ILE A 135 -32.27 23.27 -27.58
CA ILE A 135 -32.64 21.91 -27.98
C ILE A 135 -31.92 21.60 -29.30
N ARG A 136 -30.68 21.12 -29.20
CA ARG A 136 -30.01 20.49 -30.34
C ARG A 136 -30.71 19.16 -30.63
N ASN A 137 -30.71 18.73 -31.89
CA ASN A 137 -31.33 17.49 -32.30
C ASN A 137 -30.47 16.28 -31.88
N TYR A 138 -30.64 15.81 -30.64
CA TYR A 138 -29.98 14.60 -30.11
C TYR A 138 -30.37 13.31 -30.86
N ARG A 139 -31.39 13.34 -31.73
CA ARG A 139 -31.87 12.13 -32.43
C ARG A 139 -30.82 11.49 -33.34
N ASN A 140 -29.84 12.26 -33.77
CA ASN A 140 -28.77 11.77 -34.64
C ASN A 140 -27.56 11.26 -33.86
N ASN A 141 -27.59 11.35 -32.53
CA ASN A 141 -26.57 10.80 -31.67
C ASN A 141 -26.83 9.31 -31.47
N SER A 142 -25.78 8.52 -31.31
CA SER A 142 -25.88 7.09 -31.03
C SER A 142 -24.87 6.66 -29.99
N GLY A 143 -25.04 5.44 -29.47
CA GLY A 143 -24.23 4.93 -28.37
C GLY A 143 -24.69 5.39 -26.99
N SER A 144 -23.94 4.94 -25.99
CA SER A 144 -24.26 5.16 -24.60
C SER A 144 -23.02 5.05 -23.72
N PHE A 145 -23.08 5.72 -22.58
CA PHE A 145 -22.17 5.46 -21.49
C PHE A 145 -22.87 4.66 -20.39
N ILE A 146 -22.11 3.79 -19.74
CA ILE A 146 -22.48 3.09 -18.51
C ILE A 146 -21.60 3.68 -17.42
N ILE A 147 -22.20 4.13 -16.32
CA ILE A 147 -21.52 4.79 -15.21
C ILE A 147 -21.82 4.01 -13.95
N ASP A 148 -20.81 3.41 -13.33
CA ASP A 148 -20.91 2.98 -11.94
C ASP A 148 -20.59 4.17 -11.03
N VAL A 149 -21.57 4.55 -10.21
CA VAL A 149 -21.48 5.66 -9.28
C VAL A 149 -21.40 5.10 -7.86
N PHE A 150 -20.34 5.45 -7.14
CA PHE A 150 -20.18 5.11 -5.72
C PHE A 150 -20.10 6.38 -4.90
N ILE A 151 -20.92 6.51 -3.86
CA ILE A 151 -20.90 7.62 -2.91
C ILE A 151 -20.42 7.10 -1.56
N PHE A 152 -19.50 7.80 -0.90
CA PHE A 152 -18.95 7.39 0.38
C PHE A 152 -18.48 8.58 1.21
N GLU A 153 -18.28 8.34 2.50
CA GLU A 153 -17.75 9.35 3.41
C GLU A 153 -16.28 9.62 3.10
N LYS A 154 -15.86 10.88 3.15
CA LYS A 154 -14.48 11.28 2.93
C LYS A 154 -13.47 10.58 3.87
N SER A 155 -13.91 10.21 5.07
CA SER A 155 -13.13 9.43 6.04
C SER A 155 -12.79 8.03 5.54
N LYS A 156 -13.63 7.42 4.70
CA LYS A 156 -13.47 6.04 4.22
C LYS A 156 -12.60 5.90 2.98
N ILE A 157 -12.03 7.00 2.48
CA ILE A 157 -11.32 7.02 1.20
C ILE A 157 -10.27 5.90 1.11
N ASP A 158 -9.53 5.60 2.18
CA ASP A 158 -8.46 4.58 2.21
C ASP A 158 -8.95 3.14 2.00
N ALA A 159 -10.21 2.84 2.37
CA ALA A 159 -10.79 1.51 2.20
C ALA A 159 -11.24 1.24 0.76
N ILE A 160 -11.45 2.29 -0.03
CA ILE A 160 -12.17 2.21 -1.31
C ILE A 160 -11.51 1.31 -2.36
N PRO A 161 -10.18 1.34 -2.60
CA PRO A 161 -9.56 0.45 -3.58
C PRO A 161 -9.82 -1.01 -3.29
N ASN A 162 -9.70 -1.42 -2.03
CA ASN A 162 -9.88 -2.81 -1.64
C ASN A 162 -11.36 -3.21 -1.76
N LEU A 163 -12.28 -2.33 -1.40
CA LEU A 163 -13.72 -2.55 -1.59
C LEU A 163 -14.08 -2.70 -3.07
N LEU A 164 -13.52 -1.84 -3.94
CA LEU A 164 -13.74 -1.92 -5.39
C LEU A 164 -13.13 -3.19 -6.00
N ARG A 165 -11.89 -3.56 -5.62
CA ARG A 165 -11.24 -4.80 -6.06
C ARG A 165 -12.03 -6.03 -5.65
N GLU A 166 -12.54 -6.06 -4.43
CA GLU A 166 -13.37 -7.17 -3.97
C GLU A 166 -14.71 -7.22 -4.72
N LEU A 167 -15.37 -6.08 -4.98
CA LEU A 167 -16.55 -6.04 -5.86
C LEU A 167 -16.23 -6.54 -7.27
N ALA A 168 -15.07 -6.18 -7.82
CA ALA A 168 -14.64 -6.63 -9.14
C ALA A 168 -14.38 -8.14 -9.16
N ARG A 169 -13.77 -8.69 -8.11
CA ARG A 169 -13.57 -10.14 -7.93
C ARG A 169 -14.89 -10.90 -7.83
N GLN A 170 -15.93 -10.29 -7.26
CA GLN A 170 -17.27 -10.87 -7.17
C GLN A 170 -18.06 -10.78 -8.48
N ASN A 171 -17.64 -9.93 -9.43
CA ASN A 171 -18.27 -9.77 -10.74
C ASN A 171 -17.26 -10.08 -11.87
N PRO A 172 -16.67 -11.29 -11.90
CA PRO A 172 -15.58 -11.63 -12.83
C PRO A 172 -16.00 -11.60 -14.30
N GLU A 173 -17.30 -11.69 -14.59
CA GLU A 173 -17.87 -11.60 -15.93
C GLU A 173 -17.94 -10.16 -16.47
N ASP A 174 -17.88 -9.16 -15.59
CA ASP A 174 -17.85 -7.75 -15.98
C ASP A 174 -16.41 -7.29 -16.14
N HIS A 175 -15.76 -7.78 -17.19
CA HIS A 175 -14.37 -7.44 -17.52
C HIS A 175 -14.14 -5.93 -17.67
N THR A 176 -15.18 -5.20 -18.08
CA THR A 176 -15.09 -3.73 -18.23
C THR A 176 -15.00 -3.07 -16.86
N PHE A 177 -15.88 -3.44 -15.93
CA PHE A 177 -15.81 -2.98 -14.55
C PHE A 177 -14.47 -3.34 -13.91
N TYR A 178 -14.02 -4.59 -14.05
CA TYR A 178 -12.73 -5.05 -13.52
C TYR A 178 -11.57 -4.18 -14.01
N ALA A 179 -11.47 -3.95 -15.33
CA ALA A 179 -10.40 -3.13 -15.89
C ALA A 179 -10.42 -1.67 -15.38
N ARG A 180 -11.61 -1.09 -15.14
CA ARG A 180 -11.73 0.26 -14.58
C ARG A 180 -11.34 0.31 -13.09
N VAL A 181 -11.65 -0.74 -12.34
CA VAL A 181 -11.28 -0.87 -10.93
C VAL A 181 -9.76 -0.97 -10.79
N GLU A 182 -9.07 -1.70 -11.65
CA GLU A 182 -7.61 -1.77 -11.63
C GLU A 182 -6.99 -0.40 -11.96
N GLU A 183 -7.45 0.26 -13.03
CA GLU A 183 -6.98 1.62 -13.43
C GLU A 183 -7.10 2.63 -12.27
N ILE A 184 -8.23 2.64 -11.54
CA ILE A 184 -8.40 3.57 -10.42
C ILE A 184 -7.63 3.13 -9.18
N SER A 185 -7.56 1.83 -8.90
CA SER A 185 -6.88 1.35 -7.69
C SER A 185 -5.37 1.63 -7.76
N ASP A 186 -4.79 1.52 -8.95
CA ASP A 186 -3.39 1.81 -9.22
C ASP A 186 -3.10 3.31 -9.13
N LYS A 187 -3.92 4.16 -9.76
CA LYS A 187 -3.79 5.63 -9.70
C LYS A 187 -3.82 6.15 -8.26
N TYR A 188 -4.63 5.55 -7.40
CA TYR A 188 -4.79 6.01 -6.03
C TYR A 188 -3.86 5.31 -5.02
N GLU A 189 -3.08 4.33 -5.47
CA GLU A 189 -2.16 3.60 -4.60
C GLU A 189 -1.13 4.54 -3.94
N ILE A 190 -0.64 5.55 -4.68
CA ILE A 190 0.25 6.60 -4.17
C ILE A 190 -0.44 7.46 -3.13
N PHE A 191 -1.66 7.91 -3.44
CA PHE A 191 -2.41 8.81 -2.58
C PHE A 191 -2.73 8.15 -1.24
N PHE A 192 -3.15 6.88 -1.26
CA PHE A 192 -3.45 6.13 -0.04
C PHE A 192 -2.21 5.78 0.76
N ALA A 193 -1.11 5.45 0.09
CA ALA A 193 0.16 5.27 0.77
C ALA A 193 0.56 6.55 1.53
N GLU A 194 0.47 7.72 0.88
CA GLU A 194 0.81 9.01 1.49
C GLU A 194 -0.05 9.32 2.72
N LYS A 195 -1.38 9.10 2.60
CA LYS A 195 -2.32 9.37 3.69
C LYS A 195 -2.09 8.43 4.87
N LYS A 196 -2.00 7.12 4.62
CA LYS A 196 -1.69 6.12 5.65
C LYS A 196 -0.37 6.44 6.36
N THR A 197 0.69 6.75 5.62
CA THR A 197 1.99 7.12 6.21
C THR A 197 1.89 8.38 7.07
N LYS A 198 1.10 9.39 6.67
CA LYS A 198 0.87 10.60 7.48
C LYS A 198 0.12 10.31 8.79
N GLU A 199 -0.89 9.45 8.74
CA GLU A 199 -1.61 9.01 9.95
C GLU A 199 -0.68 8.25 10.89
N GLU A 200 0.11 7.30 10.37
CA GLU A 200 1.13 6.56 11.14
C GLU A 200 2.19 7.49 11.75
N ILE A 201 2.61 8.55 11.05
CA ILE A 201 3.51 9.58 11.59
C ILE A 201 2.87 10.28 12.79
N SER A 202 1.63 10.75 12.64
CA SER A 202 0.92 11.45 13.71
C SER A 202 0.76 10.57 14.95
N GLU A 203 0.39 9.29 14.76
CA GLU A 203 0.27 8.33 15.86
C GLU A 203 1.62 8.08 16.55
N THR A 204 2.69 7.95 15.78
CA THR A 204 4.05 7.74 16.29
C THR A 204 4.56 8.96 17.06
N GLU A 205 4.29 10.19 16.58
CA GLU A 205 4.63 11.43 17.27
C GLU A 205 3.92 11.54 18.63
N ASP A 206 2.64 11.19 18.69
CA ASP A 206 1.86 11.14 19.94
C ASP A 206 2.43 10.11 20.93
N GLU A 207 2.87 8.95 20.44
CA GLU A 207 3.49 7.91 21.26
C GLU A 207 4.86 8.34 21.79
N ILE A 208 5.68 8.99 20.96
CA ILE A 208 6.96 9.60 21.37
C ILE A 208 6.74 10.60 22.50
N GLN A 209 5.73 11.47 22.41
CA GLN A 209 5.43 12.44 23.47
C GLN A 209 5.00 11.75 24.78
N LYS A 210 4.24 10.66 24.70
CA LYS A 210 3.84 9.87 25.89
C LYS A 210 5.05 9.18 26.52
N LEU A 211 5.91 8.55 25.72
CA LEU A 211 7.12 7.87 26.18
C LEU A 211 8.12 8.85 26.79
N ALA A 212 8.31 10.02 26.18
CA ALA A 212 9.18 11.07 26.71
C ALA A 212 8.81 11.45 28.16
N LYS A 213 7.51 11.61 28.47
CA LYS A 213 7.04 11.87 29.84
C LYS A 213 7.31 10.70 30.79
N LYS A 214 7.20 9.45 30.32
CA LYS A 214 7.48 8.26 31.14
C LYS A 214 8.97 8.06 31.44
N THR A 215 9.87 8.62 30.63
CA THR A 215 11.31 8.57 30.92
C THR A 215 11.73 9.32 32.19
N GLU A 216 10.83 10.16 32.73
CA GLU A 216 11.00 10.89 33.99
C GLU A 216 10.41 10.14 35.21
N SER A 217 9.93 8.89 35.02
CA SER A 217 9.42 8.05 36.12
C SER A 217 10.48 7.80 37.19
N GLU A 218 10.07 7.78 38.47
CA GLU A 218 10.93 7.42 39.60
C GLU A 218 11.32 5.94 39.60
N ASP A 219 10.53 5.08 38.92
CA ASP A 219 10.89 3.68 38.71
C ASP A 219 11.96 3.56 37.62
N LYS A 220 13.18 3.20 38.04
CA LYS A 220 14.35 3.06 37.16
C LYS A 220 14.17 2.00 36.06
N ALA A 221 13.42 0.92 36.33
CA ALA A 221 13.20 -0.14 35.34
C ALA A 221 12.19 0.31 34.28
N GLU A 222 11.13 1.00 34.71
CA GLU A 222 10.15 1.60 33.82
C GLU A 222 10.78 2.71 32.96
N ALA A 223 11.60 3.59 33.57
CA ALA A 223 12.29 4.66 32.87
C ALA A 223 13.32 4.15 31.85
N LEU A 224 14.00 3.04 32.12
CA LEU A 224 14.93 2.42 31.17
C LEU A 224 14.19 1.81 29.98
N THR A 225 13.11 1.08 30.23
CA THR A 225 12.26 0.50 29.18
C THR A 225 11.67 1.59 28.29
N ALA A 226 11.16 2.67 28.89
CA ALA A 226 10.63 3.82 28.16
C ALA A 226 11.68 4.51 27.28
N LYS A 227 12.96 4.52 27.68
CA LYS A 227 14.06 5.05 26.86
C LYS A 227 14.35 4.18 25.64
N ASP A 228 14.36 2.86 25.83
CA ASP A 228 14.59 1.91 24.73
C ASP A 228 13.42 1.98 23.71
N ASP A 229 12.17 2.00 24.19
CA ASP A 229 10.98 2.20 23.35
C ASP A 229 11.00 3.55 22.62
N LEU A 230 11.44 4.62 23.29
CA LEU A 230 11.55 5.95 22.69
C LEU A 230 12.53 5.98 21.51
N GLU A 231 13.66 5.29 21.60
CA GLU A 231 14.63 5.20 20.50
C GLU A 231 14.09 4.40 19.31
N ILE A 232 13.31 3.34 19.57
CA ILE A 232 12.62 2.58 18.51
C ILE A 232 11.60 3.46 17.81
N MET A 233 10.77 4.17 18.56
CA MET A 233 9.74 5.05 17.99
C MET A 233 10.35 6.20 17.18
N LYS A 234 11.48 6.78 17.63
CA LYS A 234 12.21 7.77 16.82
C LYS A 234 12.76 7.17 15.52
N ALA A 235 13.31 5.96 15.57
CA ALA A 235 13.78 5.28 14.37
C ALA A 235 12.63 5.00 13.39
N LYS A 236 11.46 4.60 13.91
CA LYS A 236 10.22 4.40 13.15
C LYS A 236 9.74 5.70 12.51
N LEU A 237 9.74 6.80 13.27
CA LEU A 237 9.41 8.12 12.75
C LEU A 237 10.33 8.51 11.59
N ALA A 238 11.65 8.35 11.73
CA ALA A 238 12.60 8.65 10.66
C ALA A 238 12.35 7.82 9.39
N GLN A 239 12.04 6.53 9.53
CA GLN A 239 11.69 5.64 8.42
C GLN A 239 10.40 6.08 7.73
N LEU A 240 9.35 6.41 8.50
CA LEU A 240 8.08 6.91 8.01
C LEU A 240 8.22 8.25 7.27
N THR A 241 8.99 9.19 7.82
CA THR A 241 9.24 10.49 7.17
C THR A 241 9.97 10.32 5.85
N GLY A 242 10.99 9.44 5.80
CA GLY A 242 11.70 9.12 4.56
C GLY A 242 10.78 8.49 3.50
N GLN A 243 9.89 7.58 3.91
CA GLN A 243 8.87 7.01 3.03
C GLN A 243 7.90 8.06 2.50
N LEU A 244 7.45 8.99 3.36
CA LEU A 244 6.54 10.06 2.96
C LEU A 244 7.17 10.95 1.88
N GLU A 245 8.45 11.27 2.02
CA GLU A 245 9.20 12.04 1.02
C GLU A 245 9.30 11.30 -0.32
N GLN A 246 9.60 9.99 -0.29
CA GLN A 246 9.62 9.16 -1.50
C GLN A 246 8.25 9.16 -2.21
N LEU A 247 7.16 8.99 -1.46
CA LEU A 247 5.80 9.01 -2.00
C LEU A 247 5.42 10.38 -2.58
N ALA A 248 5.84 11.47 -1.93
CA ALA A 248 5.62 12.82 -2.44
C ALA A 248 6.33 13.06 -3.78
N ASN A 249 7.58 12.57 -3.91
CA ASN A 249 8.33 12.63 -5.16
C ASN A 249 7.67 11.80 -6.28
N LEU A 250 7.18 10.61 -5.96
CA LEU A 250 6.45 9.75 -6.91
C LEU A 250 5.14 10.39 -7.36
N LYS A 251 4.39 11.00 -6.44
CA LYS A 251 3.16 11.75 -6.75
C LYS A 251 3.44 12.91 -7.70
N LYS A 252 4.53 13.64 -7.48
CA LYS A 252 4.96 14.73 -8.37
C LYS A 252 5.32 14.19 -9.76
N ALA A 253 6.10 13.11 -9.84
CA ALA A 253 6.46 12.48 -11.11
C ALA A 253 5.23 12.01 -11.89
N TYR A 254 4.25 11.42 -11.21
CA TYR A 254 2.96 11.04 -11.79
C TYR A 254 2.18 12.24 -12.33
N ALA A 255 2.11 13.35 -11.58
CA ALA A 255 1.44 14.57 -12.02
C ALA A 255 2.13 15.21 -13.24
N GLU A 256 3.47 15.23 -13.27
CA GLU A 256 4.24 15.71 -14.43
C GLU A 256 4.01 14.83 -15.66
N GLN A 257 3.90 13.51 -15.49
CA GLN A 257 3.57 12.60 -16.58
C GLN A 257 2.18 12.89 -17.16
N GLN A 258 1.18 13.09 -16.31
CA GLN A 258 -0.19 13.43 -16.73
C GLN A 258 -0.23 14.78 -17.48
N LEU A 259 0.56 15.76 -17.04
CA LEU A 259 0.68 17.03 -17.74
C LEU A 259 1.33 16.86 -19.12
N ARG A 260 2.44 16.12 -19.20
CA ARG A 260 3.12 15.81 -20.47
C ARG A 260 2.20 15.10 -21.46
N GLU A 261 1.39 14.15 -20.98
CA GLU A 261 0.38 13.49 -21.82
C GLU A 261 -0.60 14.51 -22.40
N LYS A 262 -1.14 15.40 -21.56
CA LYS A 262 -2.10 16.41 -22.00
C LYS A 262 -1.50 17.35 -23.05
N GLU A 263 -0.24 17.75 -22.86
CA GLU A 263 0.50 18.58 -23.81
C GLU A 263 0.70 17.87 -25.14
N LEU A 264 1.08 16.59 -25.10
CA LEU A 264 1.32 15.80 -26.30
C LEU A 264 0.04 15.51 -27.09
N LEU A 265 -1.07 15.25 -26.40
CA LEU A 265 -2.38 15.14 -27.02
C LEU A 265 -2.79 16.46 -27.69
N ALA A 266 -2.52 17.60 -27.04
CA ALA A 266 -2.78 18.91 -27.61
C ALA A 266 -1.90 19.19 -28.84
N GLU A 267 -0.64 18.75 -28.84
CA GLU A 267 0.28 18.84 -29.98
C GLU A 267 -0.21 18.01 -31.17
N LEU A 268 -0.62 16.75 -30.93
CA LEU A 268 -1.23 15.90 -31.96
C LEU A 268 -2.49 16.52 -32.55
N GLU A 269 -3.36 17.10 -31.72
CA GLU A 269 -4.55 17.81 -32.20
C GLU A 269 -4.20 19.07 -33.02
N ALA A 270 -3.16 19.80 -32.62
CA ALA A 270 -2.69 20.97 -33.35
C ALA A 270 -2.08 20.59 -34.70
N GLU A 271 -1.31 19.51 -34.77
CA GLU A 271 -0.74 18.98 -36.00
C GLU A 271 -1.87 18.52 -36.95
N LYS A 272 -2.86 17.79 -36.44
CA LYS A 272 -4.07 17.41 -37.20
C LYS A 272 -4.79 18.62 -37.80
N LYS A 273 -4.89 19.73 -37.06
CA LYS A 273 -5.50 20.98 -37.55
C LYS A 273 -4.66 21.63 -38.66
N LYS A 274 -3.34 21.61 -38.57
CA LYS A 274 -2.43 22.15 -39.60
C LYS A 274 -2.52 21.35 -40.91
N GLN A 275 -2.75 20.04 -40.84
CA GLN A 275 -2.79 19.17 -42.02
C GLN A 275 -4.13 19.12 -42.75
N LYS A 276 -5.23 19.63 -42.14
CA LYS A 276 -6.56 19.75 -42.77
C LYS A 276 -6.64 20.70 -43.99
N GLY A 277 -5.53 21.32 -44.39
CA GLY A 277 -5.43 22.18 -45.58
C GLY A 277 -4.96 21.49 -46.87
N ILE A 278 -4.74 20.17 -46.87
CA ILE A 278 -4.14 19.42 -48.01
C ILE A 278 -5.11 18.30 -48.49
N SER A 279 -5.21 18.14 -49.82
CA SER A 279 -6.16 17.35 -50.68
C SER A 279 -6.67 15.96 -50.19
N PRO A 280 -7.91 15.53 -50.55
CA PRO A 280 -8.78 14.76 -49.63
C PRO A 280 -8.88 13.22 -49.70
N ALA A 281 -8.46 12.47 -50.73
CA ALA A 281 -9.02 11.11 -50.91
C ALA A 281 -8.08 9.90 -50.64
N THR A 282 -6.80 9.96 -51.00
CA THR A 282 -5.82 8.86 -50.78
C THR A 282 -4.84 9.17 -49.65
N TYR A 283 -4.86 10.40 -49.12
CA TYR A 283 -3.97 10.89 -48.07
C TYR A 283 -4.57 10.69 -46.66
N GLU A 284 -5.91 10.70 -46.53
CA GLU A 284 -6.58 10.59 -45.23
C GLU A 284 -6.41 9.21 -44.56
N GLU A 285 -6.42 8.12 -45.31
CA GLU A 285 -6.31 6.76 -44.72
C GLU A 285 -4.88 6.46 -44.23
N GLY A 286 -3.86 6.79 -45.04
CA GLY A 286 -2.45 6.67 -44.64
C GLY A 286 -2.02 7.67 -43.56
N TYR A 287 -2.72 8.80 -43.41
CA TYR A 287 -2.51 9.72 -42.29
C TYR A 287 -3.18 9.20 -41.01
N ARG A 288 -4.41 8.68 -41.11
CA ARG A 288 -5.13 8.07 -39.97
C ARG A 288 -4.40 6.85 -39.42
N LEU A 289 -3.82 6.01 -40.28
CA LEU A 289 -3.01 4.87 -39.83
C LEU A 289 -1.76 5.34 -39.07
N ARG A 290 -1.04 6.37 -39.56
CA ARG A 290 0.10 6.95 -38.85
C ARG A 290 -0.29 7.65 -37.55
N GLU A 291 -1.39 8.39 -37.53
CA GLU A 291 -1.95 9.01 -36.31
C GLU A 291 -2.29 7.93 -35.27
N GLN A 292 -2.91 6.84 -35.71
CA GLN A 292 -3.26 5.71 -34.86
C GLN A 292 -2.01 5.00 -34.32
N GLU A 293 -1.01 4.74 -35.17
CA GLU A 293 0.27 4.15 -34.78
C GLU A 293 1.02 5.00 -33.75
N VAL A 294 1.06 6.32 -33.94
CA VAL A 294 1.66 7.25 -32.97
C VAL A 294 0.89 7.22 -31.66
N LEU A 295 -0.44 7.26 -31.72
CA LEU A 295 -1.29 7.20 -30.53
C LEU A 295 -1.13 5.88 -29.77
N ASP A 296 -0.96 4.76 -30.48
CA ASP A 296 -0.81 3.45 -29.88
C ASP A 296 0.59 3.27 -29.28
N LYS A 297 1.66 3.75 -29.94
CA LYS A 297 3.00 3.83 -29.33
C LYS A 297 3.01 4.67 -28.06
N LEU A 298 2.30 5.80 -28.06
CA LEU A 298 2.19 6.66 -26.89
C LEU A 298 1.47 5.96 -25.74
N LYS A 299 0.39 5.22 -26.01
CA LYS A 299 -0.29 4.42 -24.98
C LYS A 299 0.62 3.33 -24.42
N GLU A 300 1.42 2.67 -25.26
CA GLU A 300 2.35 1.64 -24.80
C GLU A 300 3.45 2.24 -23.92
N GLU A 301 4.08 3.33 -24.35
CA GLU A 301 5.08 4.03 -23.53
C GLU A 301 4.50 4.56 -22.22
N GLN A 302 3.25 5.03 -22.23
CA GLN A 302 2.54 5.45 -21.03
C GLN A 302 2.34 4.28 -20.07
N LYS A 303 1.81 3.17 -20.58
CA LYS A 303 1.55 1.97 -19.79
C LYS A 303 2.82 1.46 -19.11
N LEU A 304 3.93 1.39 -19.84
CA LEU A 304 5.23 0.98 -19.29
C LEU A 304 5.70 1.91 -18.17
N ARG A 305 5.56 3.22 -18.34
CA ARG A 305 5.93 4.20 -17.31
C ARG A 305 5.03 4.14 -16.09
N GLU A 306 3.72 3.93 -16.29
CA GLU A 306 2.77 3.72 -15.18
C GLU A 306 3.12 2.46 -14.39
N GLU A 307 3.40 1.35 -15.08
CA GLU A 307 3.86 0.11 -14.45
C GLU A 307 5.18 0.32 -13.67
N GLU A 308 6.12 1.09 -14.22
CA GLU A 308 7.37 1.44 -13.53
C GLU A 308 7.12 2.28 -12.27
N LEU A 309 6.28 3.32 -12.36
CA LEU A 309 5.91 4.14 -11.20
C LEU A 309 5.23 3.30 -10.13
N LEU A 310 4.30 2.41 -10.50
CA LEU A 310 3.64 1.50 -9.55
C LEU A 310 4.63 0.55 -8.89
N ALA A 311 5.62 0.05 -9.62
CA ALA A 311 6.69 -0.75 -9.04
C ALA A 311 7.52 0.06 -8.02
N GLN A 312 7.81 1.33 -8.32
CA GLN A 312 8.50 2.23 -7.38
C GLN A 312 7.65 2.51 -6.13
N VAL A 313 6.33 2.63 -6.27
CA VAL A 313 5.40 2.80 -5.13
C VAL A 313 5.38 1.57 -4.25
N LYS A 314 5.30 0.37 -4.84
CA LYS A 314 5.38 -0.89 -4.10
C LYS A 314 6.68 -1.00 -3.33
N LYS A 315 7.80 -0.59 -3.93
CA LYS A 315 9.10 -0.53 -3.28
C LYS A 315 9.16 0.52 -2.17
N ALA A 316 8.57 1.71 -2.36
CA ALA A 316 8.54 2.76 -1.35
C ALA A 316 7.71 2.38 -0.11
N LYS A 317 6.73 1.48 -0.26
CA LYS A 317 5.95 0.94 0.86
C LYS A 317 6.70 -0.08 1.72
N GLN A 318 7.71 -0.73 1.14
CA GLN A 318 8.48 -1.76 1.81
C GLN A 318 9.39 -1.15 2.87
N ARG A 319 9.35 -1.71 4.07
CA ARG A 319 9.99 -1.17 5.26
C ARG A 319 10.82 -2.26 5.92
N PRO A 320 12.16 -2.14 5.94
CA PRO A 320 12.97 -3.12 6.64
C PRO A 320 12.71 -3.04 8.16
N PRO A 321 12.99 -4.12 8.91
CA PRO A 321 12.77 -4.17 10.35
C PRO A 321 13.68 -3.19 11.09
N ILE A 322 13.20 -2.62 12.18
CA ILE A 322 13.98 -1.75 13.07
C ILE A 322 14.70 -2.62 14.07
N VAL A 323 16.02 -2.45 14.17
CA VAL A 323 16.86 -3.15 15.15
C VAL A 323 17.45 -2.12 16.12
N PHE A 324 17.21 -2.35 17.41
CA PHE A 324 17.78 -1.57 18.50
C PHE A 324 18.58 -2.47 19.45
N ILE A 325 19.78 -2.02 19.83
CA ILE A 325 20.64 -2.71 20.80
C ILE A 325 20.69 -1.87 22.07
N GLY A 326 20.01 -2.34 23.12
CA GLY A 326 19.95 -1.69 24.43
C GLY A 326 21.28 -1.79 25.15
N SER A 327 21.89 -2.99 25.15
CA SER A 327 23.17 -3.26 25.78
C SER A 327 23.90 -4.40 25.04
N PRO A 328 25.23 -4.40 24.94
CA PRO A 328 26.15 -3.33 25.34
C PRO A 328 26.06 -2.10 24.43
N LYS A 329 26.61 -0.95 24.87
CA LYS A 329 26.82 0.21 24.00
C LYS A 329 28.18 0.10 23.29
N THR A 330 28.29 0.69 22.11
CA THR A 330 29.53 0.68 21.32
C THR A 330 30.66 1.40 22.05
N GLY A 331 31.87 0.83 21.99
CA GLY A 331 33.08 1.40 22.54
C GLY A 331 33.34 1.09 24.01
N ILE A 332 32.52 0.23 24.64
CA ILE A 332 32.76 -0.16 26.03
C ILE A 332 33.91 -1.17 26.15
N GLY A 333 34.70 -1.02 27.21
CA GLY A 333 35.63 -2.04 27.69
C GLY A 333 34.95 -2.93 28.73
N VAL A 334 35.09 -4.25 28.60
CA VAL A 334 34.56 -5.21 29.59
C VAL A 334 35.69 -6.09 30.11
N GLU A 335 35.66 -6.39 31.41
CA GLU A 335 36.63 -7.29 32.06
C GLU A 335 36.22 -8.76 32.02
N THR A 336 34.96 -9.02 31.66
CA THR A 336 34.38 -10.36 31.68
C THR A 336 34.27 -10.92 30.28
N ARG A 337 34.64 -12.18 30.13
CA ARG A 337 34.57 -12.88 28.84
C ARG A 337 33.14 -13.15 28.36
N ASN A 338 32.18 -13.22 29.29
CA ASN A 338 30.79 -13.50 28.95
C ASN A 338 29.95 -12.26 29.24
N ILE A 339 29.39 -11.67 28.19
CA ILE A 339 28.49 -10.53 28.31
C ILE A 339 27.08 -10.92 27.91
N THR A 340 26.12 -10.10 28.31
CA THR A 340 24.75 -10.20 27.85
C THR A 340 24.50 -9.12 26.81
N ILE A 341 24.03 -9.52 25.63
CA ILE A 341 23.50 -8.63 24.62
C ILE A 341 21.97 -8.62 24.72
N SER A 342 21.39 -7.43 24.76
CA SER A 342 19.95 -7.21 24.84
C SER A 342 19.49 -6.11 23.89
N GLY A 343 18.28 -6.25 23.38
CA GLY A 343 17.72 -5.31 22.43
C GLY A 343 16.38 -5.76 21.89
N ILE A 344 15.89 -5.02 20.90
CA ILE A 344 14.53 -5.15 20.38
C ILE A 344 14.61 -5.10 18.86
N VAL A 345 13.84 -5.97 18.21
CA VAL A 345 13.55 -5.93 16.78
C VAL A 345 12.06 -5.67 16.61
N GLU A 346 11.68 -4.70 15.78
CA GLU A 346 10.28 -4.40 15.46
C GLU A 346 10.09 -4.34 13.94
N ASP A 347 8.99 -4.90 13.45
CA ASP A 347 8.56 -4.88 12.06
C ASP A 347 7.06 -4.55 11.95
N GLU A 348 6.63 -3.99 10.83
CA GLU A 348 5.21 -3.68 10.61
C GLU A 348 4.36 -4.95 10.46
N ASP A 349 4.88 -5.97 9.78
CA ASP A 349 4.13 -7.16 9.37
C ASP A 349 4.49 -8.39 10.20
N SER A 350 5.72 -8.87 10.05
CA SER A 350 6.26 -9.99 10.82
C SER A 350 7.77 -10.13 10.67
N ILE A 351 8.41 -10.41 11.79
CA ILE A 351 9.83 -10.81 11.84
C ILE A 351 9.94 -12.28 11.44
N LYS A 352 10.83 -12.58 10.49
CA LYS A 352 11.11 -13.94 10.02
C LYS A 352 12.29 -14.56 10.73
N THR A 353 13.40 -13.82 10.86
CA THR A 353 14.63 -14.31 11.52
C THR A 353 15.37 -13.18 12.24
N VAL A 354 16.05 -13.51 13.34
CA VAL A 354 16.99 -12.62 14.04
C VAL A 354 18.26 -13.40 14.41
N GLU A 355 19.39 -12.98 13.85
CA GLU A 355 20.69 -13.61 14.02
C GLU A 355 21.66 -12.71 14.80
N CYS A 356 22.44 -13.32 15.71
CA CYS A 356 23.57 -12.67 16.36
C CYS A 356 24.87 -13.18 15.75
N ILE A 357 25.67 -12.27 15.22
CA ILE A 357 26.96 -12.52 14.59
C ILE A 357 28.03 -11.87 15.45
N LEU A 358 29.07 -12.61 15.83
CA LEU A 358 30.24 -12.12 16.54
C LEU A 358 31.47 -12.39 15.70
N ASN A 359 32.24 -11.35 15.37
CA ASN A 359 33.47 -11.45 14.59
C ASN A 359 33.27 -12.25 13.28
N GLY A 360 32.13 -12.04 12.60
CA GLY A 360 31.74 -12.73 11.37
C GLY A 360 31.19 -14.16 11.55
N ARG A 361 31.02 -14.64 12.79
CA ARG A 361 30.48 -15.99 13.09
C ARG A 361 29.10 -15.89 13.72
N ILE A 362 28.14 -16.65 13.22
CA ILE A 362 26.81 -16.76 13.85
C ILE A 362 27.00 -17.45 15.20
N VAL A 363 26.78 -16.71 16.29
CA VAL A 363 26.92 -17.19 17.67
C VAL A 363 25.59 -17.58 18.30
N ALA A 364 24.49 -17.05 17.78
CA ALA A 364 23.15 -17.48 18.12
C ALA A 364 22.19 -17.20 16.97
N ASP A 365 21.41 -18.21 16.59
CA ASP A 365 20.07 -17.96 16.05
C ASP A 365 19.21 -17.56 17.26
N ILE A 366 18.92 -16.27 17.35
CA ILE A 366 18.19 -15.72 18.49
C ILE A 366 16.72 -16.14 18.35
N TYR A 367 16.24 -16.24 17.10
CA TYR A 367 14.90 -16.63 16.69
C TYR A 367 14.86 -18.08 16.18
N GLY A 368 15.36 -19.08 16.95
CA GLY A 368 15.19 -20.48 16.55
C GLY A 368 16.03 -21.56 17.25
N ARG A 369 15.49 -22.19 18.31
CA ARG A 369 15.65 -23.65 18.52
C ARG A 369 14.33 -24.26 18.94
N GLY A 370 13.70 -24.96 18.00
CA GLY A 370 12.88 -26.16 18.24
C GLY A 370 11.68 -26.05 19.18
N ILE A 371 10.57 -25.45 18.71
CA ILE A 371 9.22 -25.93 19.02
C ILE A 371 8.39 -25.75 17.74
N VAL A 372 7.70 -26.81 17.33
CA VAL A 372 6.72 -26.81 16.24
C VAL A 372 5.71 -25.68 16.45
N ILE A 373 5.78 -24.66 15.60
CA ILE A 373 4.87 -23.51 15.65
C ILE A 373 3.53 -23.96 15.07
N SER A 374 2.56 -24.21 15.95
CA SER A 374 1.15 -24.10 15.62
C SER A 374 0.91 -22.75 14.92
N PRO A 375 0.09 -22.67 13.84
CA PRO A 375 -0.04 -21.47 13.01
C PRO A 375 -0.81 -20.37 13.76
N LYS A 376 -0.19 -19.70 14.73
CA LYS A 376 -0.84 -18.64 15.51
C LYS A 376 0.12 -17.51 15.88
N ARG A 377 -0.16 -16.36 15.24
CA ARG A 377 0.33 -14.98 15.41
C ARG A 377 1.71 -14.65 14.79
N LYS A 378 1.64 -13.86 13.72
CA LYS A 378 2.73 -13.03 13.20
C LYS A 378 3.33 -12.20 14.34
N GLN A 379 4.60 -12.41 14.68
CA GLN A 379 5.27 -11.67 15.74
C GLN A 379 5.90 -10.40 15.16
N LYS A 380 5.34 -9.24 15.50
CA LYS A 380 5.80 -7.92 15.03
C LYS A 380 6.96 -7.35 15.84
N ARG A 381 7.08 -7.76 17.11
CA ARG A 381 8.12 -7.30 18.02
C ARG A 381 8.79 -8.48 18.70
N TYR A 382 10.11 -8.48 18.72
CA TYR A 382 10.94 -9.52 19.32
C TYR A 382 12.01 -8.88 20.21
N GLU A 383 11.93 -9.18 21.50
CA GLU A 383 12.92 -8.75 22.48
C GLU A 383 13.91 -9.88 22.71
N PHE A 384 15.20 -9.56 22.64
CA PHE A 384 16.26 -10.54 22.86
C PHE A 384 17.11 -10.18 24.06
N HIS A 385 17.55 -11.23 24.74
CA HIS A 385 18.48 -11.16 25.87
C HIS A 385 19.33 -12.42 25.84
N LYS A 386 20.53 -12.33 25.26
CA LYS A 386 21.41 -13.49 25.02
C LYS A 386 22.77 -13.29 25.66
N ARG A 387 23.29 -14.37 26.22
CA ARG A 387 24.66 -14.40 26.74
C ARG A 387 25.61 -14.85 25.62
N ILE A 388 26.66 -14.08 25.38
CA ILE A 388 27.65 -14.34 24.35
C ILE A 388 29.06 -14.33 24.95
N ARG A 389 29.95 -15.10 24.34
CA ARG A 389 31.35 -15.25 24.79
C ARG A 389 32.25 -14.48 23.85
N LEU A 390 32.99 -13.51 24.39
CA LEU A 390 33.89 -12.64 23.65
C LEU A 390 35.26 -13.31 23.44
N ASP A 391 35.90 -12.91 22.34
CA ASP A 391 37.31 -13.10 22.06
C ASP A 391 38.13 -11.99 22.73
N LYS A 392 39.42 -12.23 22.97
CA LYS A 392 40.29 -11.23 23.60
C LYS A 392 40.49 -10.03 22.66
N GLY A 393 40.38 -8.81 23.20
CA GLY A 393 40.50 -7.58 22.43
C GLY A 393 39.16 -7.12 21.83
N GLU A 394 39.21 -6.51 20.65
CA GLU A 394 38.03 -5.96 19.99
C GLU A 394 37.09 -7.07 19.47
N ASN A 395 35.80 -6.92 19.74
CA ASN A 395 34.75 -7.79 19.28
C ASN A 395 33.69 -6.98 18.55
N ILE A 396 33.38 -7.39 17.32
CA ILE A 396 32.34 -6.79 16.49
C ILE A 396 31.09 -7.65 16.61
N LEU A 397 30.06 -7.10 17.24
CA LEU A 397 28.75 -7.74 17.43
C LEU A 397 27.77 -7.17 16.44
N GLN A 398 27.14 -8.02 15.64
CA GLN A 398 26.14 -7.64 14.68
C GLN A 398 24.83 -8.37 14.96
N ILE A 399 23.73 -7.62 14.96
CA ILE A 399 22.36 -8.15 14.99
C ILE A 399 21.77 -7.96 13.60
N LYS A 400 21.41 -9.07 12.96
CA LYS A 400 20.77 -9.12 11.65
C LYS A 400 19.32 -9.55 11.81
N ALA A 401 18.39 -8.76 11.28
CA ALA A 401 16.97 -9.08 11.26
C ALA A 401 16.46 -9.13 9.83
N ILE A 402 15.60 -10.11 9.54
CA ILE A 402 14.93 -10.27 8.24
C ILE A 402 13.42 -10.36 8.50
N ASP A 403 12.63 -9.60 7.75
CA ASP A 403 11.16 -9.65 7.81
C ASP A 403 10.57 -10.77 6.91
N SER A 404 9.23 -10.84 6.86
CA SER A 404 8.52 -11.80 5.99
C SER A 404 8.70 -11.55 4.49
N ASP A 405 9.01 -10.33 4.09
CA ASP A 405 9.19 -9.91 2.70
C ASP A 405 10.65 -10.07 2.23
N GLY A 406 11.55 -10.42 3.14
CA GLY A 406 12.98 -10.63 2.87
C GLY A 406 13.84 -9.36 2.98
N LEU A 407 13.32 -8.27 3.52
CA LEU A 407 14.10 -7.06 3.78
C LEU A 407 14.96 -7.25 5.02
N GLU A 408 16.18 -6.72 4.96
CA GLU A 408 17.21 -6.94 5.98
C GLU A 408 17.66 -5.64 6.63
N THR A 409 17.83 -5.68 7.95
CA THR A 409 18.54 -4.65 8.72
C THR A 409 19.65 -5.28 9.53
N MET A 410 20.84 -4.66 9.50
CA MET A 410 21.97 -5.05 10.33
C MET A 410 22.41 -3.87 11.21
N ARG A 411 22.60 -4.14 12.51
CA ARG A 411 23.16 -3.18 13.48
C ARG A 411 24.38 -3.75 14.14
N GLU A 412 25.38 -2.88 14.33
CA GLU A 412 26.68 -3.24 14.86
C GLU A 412 26.97 -2.54 16.19
N VAL A 413 27.59 -3.28 17.11
CA VAL A 413 28.15 -2.77 18.37
C VAL A 413 29.55 -3.33 18.55
N ILE A 414 30.49 -2.46 18.90
CA ILE A 414 31.89 -2.84 19.15
C ILE A 414 32.13 -2.90 20.66
N VAL A 415 32.67 -4.01 21.14
CA VAL A 415 32.99 -4.26 22.55
C VAL A 415 34.43 -4.71 22.68
N ASN A 416 35.20 -4.12 23.59
CA ASN A 416 36.58 -4.52 23.84
C ASN A 416 36.69 -5.38 25.11
N TYR A 417 37.06 -6.65 24.98
CA TYR A 417 37.33 -7.51 26.13
C TYR A 417 38.79 -7.36 26.58
N ILE A 418 38.96 -6.73 27.75
CA ILE A 418 40.24 -6.52 28.41
C ILE A 418 40.36 -7.56 29.53
N GLU A 419 41.27 -8.51 29.36
CA GLU A 419 41.52 -9.54 30.37
C GLU A 419 42.34 -8.96 31.53
N THR A 420 41.65 -8.39 32.54
CA THR A 420 42.28 -8.00 33.79
C THR A 420 42.41 -9.22 34.71
N ARG A 421 43.65 -9.68 34.90
CA ARG A 421 43.96 -10.56 36.04
C ARG A 421 43.85 -9.70 37.30
N LYS A 422 42.76 -9.87 38.06
CA LYS A 422 42.67 -9.25 39.38
C LYS A 422 43.71 -9.92 40.27
N ASN A 423 44.62 -9.13 40.83
CA ASN A 423 45.49 -9.61 41.89
C ASN A 423 44.60 -9.84 43.12
N ILE A 424 44.27 -11.10 43.41
CA ILE A 424 43.54 -11.47 44.61
C ILE A 424 44.58 -11.62 45.72
N TRP A 425 44.49 -10.75 46.73
CA TRP A 425 45.33 -10.85 47.92
C TRP A 425 44.54 -11.53 49.03
N ALA A 426 45.09 -12.60 49.59
CA ALA A 426 44.56 -13.26 50.77
C ALA A 426 45.53 -13.07 51.93
N VAL A 427 45.03 -12.67 53.10
CA VAL A 427 45.80 -12.65 54.34
C VAL A 427 45.31 -13.81 55.19
N VAL A 428 46.21 -14.75 55.48
CA VAL A 428 45.93 -15.92 56.32
C VAL A 428 46.59 -15.70 57.67
N VAL A 429 45.80 -15.71 58.75
CA VAL A 429 46.28 -15.46 60.11
C VAL A 429 45.89 -16.62 61.01
N GLY A 430 46.88 -17.29 61.59
CA GLY A 430 46.68 -18.30 62.63
C GLY A 430 47.27 -17.82 63.95
N ILE A 431 46.46 -17.84 65.01
CA ILE A 431 46.87 -17.39 66.35
C ILE A 431 46.74 -18.57 67.30
N ASP A 432 47.87 -19.12 67.73
CA ASP A 432 47.89 -20.21 68.71
C ASP A 432 47.73 -19.70 70.15
N ASN A 433 48.24 -18.50 70.42
CA ASN A 433 48.40 -17.98 71.78
C ASN A 433 47.51 -16.77 72.04
N TYR A 434 46.39 -17.00 72.69
CA TYR A 434 45.51 -15.96 73.20
C TYR A 434 45.75 -15.72 74.69
N GLU A 435 45.73 -14.46 75.12
CA GLU A 435 46.11 -14.09 76.50
C GLU A 435 45.17 -14.64 77.59
N ASN A 436 43.88 -14.76 77.29
CA ASN A 436 42.84 -15.05 78.30
C ASN A 436 42.03 -16.33 78.02
N VAL A 437 42.45 -17.16 77.06
CA VAL A 437 41.77 -18.41 76.71
C VAL A 437 42.76 -19.53 76.43
N GLN A 438 42.28 -20.77 76.43
CA GLN A 438 43.10 -21.94 76.17
C GLN A 438 43.74 -21.86 74.78
N HIS A 439 45.06 -22.08 74.75
CA HIS A 439 45.86 -22.09 73.52
C HIS A 439 45.33 -23.09 72.50
N LEU A 440 45.26 -22.65 71.24
CA LEU A 440 44.95 -23.52 70.11
C LEU A 440 46.24 -24.18 69.65
N ARG A 441 46.24 -25.50 69.48
CA ARG A 441 47.46 -26.27 69.17
C ARG A 441 47.89 -26.22 67.71
N TYR A 442 47.01 -25.79 66.81
CA TYR A 442 47.18 -25.99 65.37
C TYR A 442 46.83 -24.77 64.52
N ALA A 443 46.41 -23.63 65.10
CA ALA A 443 45.88 -22.52 64.32
C ALA A 443 46.92 -21.89 63.41
N SER A 444 48.16 -21.69 63.88
CA SER A 444 49.27 -21.19 63.05
C SER A 444 49.76 -22.22 62.03
N SER A 445 49.77 -23.52 62.37
CA SER A 445 50.13 -24.59 61.44
C SER A 445 49.10 -24.76 60.32
N ASP A 446 47.81 -24.68 60.65
CA ASP A 446 46.71 -24.77 59.68
C ASP A 446 46.70 -23.55 58.76
N ALA A 447 46.98 -22.36 59.30
CA ALA A 447 47.16 -21.14 58.51
C ALA A 447 48.32 -21.25 57.52
N GLN A 448 49.46 -21.82 57.93
CA GLN A 448 50.59 -22.05 57.02
C GLN A 448 50.24 -23.06 55.92
N ALA A 449 49.61 -24.19 56.28
CA ALA A 449 49.20 -25.20 55.31
C ALA A 449 48.21 -24.64 54.28
N PHE A 450 47.29 -23.77 54.73
CA PHE A 450 46.34 -23.10 53.84
C PHE A 450 47.03 -22.07 52.93
N TYR A 451 47.98 -21.30 53.46
CA TYR A 451 48.83 -20.42 52.65
C TYR A 451 49.59 -21.19 51.56
N ASP A 452 50.25 -22.29 51.93
CA ASP A 452 51.00 -23.13 51.00
C ASP A 452 50.08 -23.70 49.90
N TYR A 453 48.88 -24.14 50.27
CA TYR A 453 47.88 -24.59 49.30
C TYR A 453 47.49 -23.49 48.30
N LEU A 454 47.27 -22.26 48.78
CA LEU A 454 46.92 -21.11 47.93
C LEU A 454 48.05 -20.70 46.99
N VAL A 455 49.32 -20.81 47.40
CA VAL A 455 50.48 -20.43 46.56
C VAL A 455 50.85 -21.53 45.56
N GLN A 456 50.62 -22.80 45.90
CA GLN A 456 51.04 -23.92 45.05
C GLN A 456 49.98 -24.35 44.02
N ASN A 457 48.69 -24.06 44.25
CA ASN A 457 47.60 -24.59 43.43
C ASN A 457 46.74 -23.53 42.72
N PHE A 458 47.01 -22.24 42.93
CA PHE A 458 46.38 -21.11 42.23
C PHE A 458 47.47 -20.20 41.65
#